data_AF-A0A356IL62-F1
#
_entry.id   AF-A0A356IL62-F1
#
_cell.length_a   1.000
_cell.length_b   1.000
_cell.length_c   1.000
_cell.angle_alpha   90.00
_cell.angle_beta   90.00
_cell.angle_gamma   90.00
#
_symmetry.space_group_name_H-M   'P 1'
#
loop_
_entity.id
_entity.type
_entity.pdbx_description
1 polymer ?
#
loop_
_entity_poly.entity_id
_entity_poly.type
_entity_poly.pdbx_seq_one_letter_code
_entity_poly.pdbx_strand_id
1 'polypeptide(L)' 'MALETDKYSKAYKAALVLPMLQRVCSKAGLDLVSRALQLYYLARDPDIPAWAKASIFAALGYLVVTPDAIPDITPVLG' A
#
# COMPACT_ATOMS: atom_id res chain seq x y z
N MET A 1 2.98 33.68 6.91
CA MET A 1 3.27 32.44 6.15
C MET A 1 2.14 32.24 5.16
N ALA A 2 2.19 32.97 4.04
CA ALA A 2 1.19 32.88 2.99
C ALA A 2 1.49 31.60 2.19
N LEU A 3 0.58 30.62 2.25
CA LEU A 3 0.69 29.40 1.47
C LEU A 3 0.46 29.78 0.00
N GLU A 4 1.50 29.65 -0.84
CA GLU A 4 1.41 29.84 -2.28
C GLU A 4 0.50 28.76 -2.91
N THR A 5 -0.80 29.03 -2.86
CA THR A 5 -1.87 28.16 -3.41
C THR A 5 -1.92 28.20 -4.94
N ASP A 6 -1.25 29.18 -5.56
CA ASP A 6 -1.27 29.42 -7.00
C ASP A 6 -0.54 28.33 -7.81
N LYS A 7 0.53 27.75 -7.23
CA LYS A 7 1.36 26.73 -7.88
C LYS A 7 0.68 25.36 -8.00
N TYR A 8 -0.32 25.09 -7.16
CA TYR A 8 -1.07 23.83 -7.16
C TYR A 8 -2.41 23.93 -7.91
N SER A 9 -2.94 25.15 -8.09
CA SER A 9 -4.21 25.40 -8.79
C SER A 9 -4.14 25.02 -10.28
N LYS A 10 -3.01 25.27 -10.96
CA LYS A 10 -2.83 24.95 -12.40
C LYS A 10 -2.72 23.45 -12.72
N ALA A 11 -2.32 22.62 -11.76
CA ALA A 11 -2.19 21.17 -11.93
C ALA A 11 -3.39 20.39 -11.37
N TYR A 12 -4.22 21.03 -10.55
CA TYR A 12 -5.36 20.39 -9.90
C TYR A 12 -6.55 20.28 -10.87
N LYS A 13 -6.65 19.14 -11.56
CA LYS A 13 -7.87 18.76 -12.28
C LYS A 13 -8.77 17.94 -11.36
N ALA A 14 -9.77 18.58 -10.74
CA ALA A 14 -10.78 17.91 -9.92
C ALA A 14 -11.43 16.70 -10.61
N ALA A 15 -11.57 16.76 -11.94
CA ALA A 15 -12.10 15.68 -12.77
C ALA A 15 -11.25 14.40 -12.78
N LEU A 16 -9.96 14.47 -12.42
CA LEU A 16 -9.06 13.31 -12.37
C LEU A 16 -9.05 12.63 -11.00
N VAL A 17 -9.57 13.29 -9.96
CA VAL A 17 -9.46 12.81 -8.58
C VAL A 17 -10.32 11.56 -8.35
N LEU A 18 -11.59 11.59 -8.78
CA LEU A 18 -12.51 10.46 -8.70
C LEU A 18 -12.01 9.19 -9.44
N PRO A 19 -11.56 9.25 -10.70
CA PRO A 19 -11.04 8.08 -11.40
C PRO A 19 -9.68 7.61 -10.86
N MET A 20 -8.83 8.51 -10.32
CA MET A 20 -7.64 8.09 -9.57
C MET A 20 -8.04 7.33 -8.30
N LEU A 21 -9.00 7.85 -7.52
CA LEU A 21 -9.47 7.19 -6.30
C LEU A 21 -10.07 5.82 -6.62
N GLN A 22 -10.85 5.71 -7.68
CA GLN A 22 -11.40 4.43 -8.14
C GLN A 22 -10.32 3.45 -8.59
N ARG A 23 -9.22 3.91 -9.19
CA ARG A 23 -8.06 3.08 -9.53
C ARG A 23 -7.29 2.62 -8.30
N VAL A 24 -7.06 3.50 -7.33
CA VAL A 24 -6.36 3.18 -6.07
C VAL A 24 -7.20 2.25 -5.20
N CYS A 25 -8.50 2.53 -5.08
CA CYS A 25 -9.47 1.70 -4.35
C CYS A 25 -10.11 0.61 -5.23
N SER A 26 -9.51 0.29 -6.37
CA SER A 26 -10.01 -0.74 -7.27
C SER A 26 -10.16 -2.07 -6.55
N LYS A 27 -11.05 -2.93 -7.07
CA LYS A 27 -11.37 -4.27 -6.53
C LYS A 27 -10.13 -5.12 -6.22
N ALA A 28 -9.03 -4.92 -6.97
CA ALA A 28 -7.74 -5.55 -6.75
C ALA A 28 -7.10 -5.17 -5.39
N GLY A 29 -7.21 -3.91 -4.95
CA GLY A 29 -6.76 -3.47 -3.63
C GLY A 29 -7.66 -4.00 -2.51
N LEU A 30 -8.96 -4.11 -2.76
CA LEU A 30 -9.91 -4.66 -1.77
C LEU A 30 -9.65 -6.15 -1.49
N ASP A 31 -9.36 -6.94 -2.53
CA ASP A 31 -9.00 -8.37 -2.38
C ASP A 31 -7.66 -8.55 -1.66
N LEU A 32 -6.72 -7.64 -1.88
CA LEU A 32 -5.43 -7.64 -1.21
C LEU A 32 -5.57 -7.32 0.29
N VAL A 33 -6.34 -6.28 0.63
CA VAL A 33 -6.60 -5.89 2.01
C VAL A 33 -7.40 -6.96 2.75
N SER A 34 -8.37 -7.61 2.10
CA SER A 34 -9.15 -8.68 2.73
C SER A 34 -8.29 -9.89 3.09
N ARG A 35 -7.39 -10.32 2.19
CA ARG A 35 -6.42 -11.40 2.46
C ARG A 35 -5.42 -11.02 3.54
N ALA A 36 -4.92 -9.79 3.52
CA ALA A 36 -4.01 -9.28 4.56
C ALA A 36 -4.67 -9.29 5.94
N LEU A 37 -5.95 -8.91 6.04
CA LEU A 37 -6.71 -8.98 7.28
C LEU A 37 -6.85 -10.44 7.76
N GLN A 38 -7.22 -11.36 6.88
CA GLN A 38 -7.35 -12.79 7.22
C GLN A 38 -6.04 -13.35 7.78
N LEU A 39 -4.92 -13.07 7.11
CA LEU A 39 -3.57 -13.45 7.53
C LEU A 39 -3.22 -12.85 8.90
N TYR A 40 -3.54 -11.57 9.13
CA TYR A 40 -3.30 -10.91 10.42
C TYR A 40 -4.06 -11.59 11.58
N TYR A 41 -5.31 -11.98 11.36
CA TYR A 41 -6.08 -12.71 12.37
C TYR A 41 -5.56 -14.14 12.57
N LEU A 42 -5.19 -14.84 11.51
CA LEU A 42 -4.55 -16.16 11.59
C LEU A 42 -3.25 -16.13 12.38
N ALA A 43 -2.41 -15.11 12.21
CA ALA A 43 -1.15 -15.01 12.95
C ALA A 43 -1.31 -14.90 14.49
N ARG A 44 -2.49 -14.45 14.96
CA ARG A 44 -2.83 -14.33 16.39
C ARG A 44 -3.30 -15.63 17.02
N ASP A 45 -3.67 -16.62 16.21
CA ASP A 45 -4.14 -17.91 16.70
C ASP A 45 -2.97 -18.69 17.36
N PRO A 46 -3.10 -19.16 18.62
CA PRO A 46 -2.06 -19.93 19.29
C PRO A 46 -1.80 -21.29 18.64
N ASP A 47 -2.74 -21.87 17.89
CA ASP A 47 -2.62 -23.19 17.27
C ASP A 47 -1.76 -23.19 15.98
N ILE A 48 -1.43 -22.01 15.45
CA ILE A 48 -0.61 -21.90 14.24
C ILE A 48 0.88 -22.11 14.60
N PRO A 49 1.59 -23.00 13.88
CA PRO A 49 3.01 -23.25 14.14
C PRO A 49 3.86 -22.01 13.84
N ALA A 50 4.96 -21.85 14.59
CA ALA A 50 5.79 -20.65 14.55
C ALA A 50 6.36 -20.31 13.15
N TRP A 51 6.71 -21.33 12.36
CA TRP A 51 7.20 -21.13 10.99
C TRP A 51 6.12 -20.53 10.07
N ALA A 52 4.86 -20.92 10.25
CA ALA A 52 3.75 -20.38 9.48
C ALA A 52 3.46 -18.93 9.86
N LYS A 53 3.51 -18.60 11.16
CA LYS A 53 3.43 -17.20 11.62
C LYS A 53 4.54 -16.35 10.99
N ALA A 54 5.77 -16.86 10.96
CA ALA A 54 6.89 -16.16 10.33
C ALA A 54 6.64 -15.88 8.83
N SER A 55 6.09 -16.85 8.08
CA SER A 55 5.70 -16.64 6.68
C SER A 55 4.58 -15.60 6.53
N ILE A 56 3.60 -15.59 7.43
CA ILE A 56 2.52 -14.59 7.44
C ILE A 56 3.08 -13.19 7.67
N PHE A 57 3.94 -13.02 8.68
CA PHE A 57 4.60 -11.75 8.96
C PHE A 57 5.51 -11.29 7.81
N ALA A 58 6.21 -12.23 7.14
CA ALA A 58 7.01 -11.90 5.96
C ALA A 58 6.14 -11.41 4.78
N ALA A 59 5.00 -12.06 4.52
CA ALA A 59 4.07 -11.65 3.47
C ALA A 59 3.40 -10.29 3.76
N LEU A 60 2.99 -10.06 5.03
CA LEU A 60 2.46 -8.77 5.47
C LEU A 60 3.52 -7.67 5.44
N GLY A 61 4.76 -7.98 5.83
CA GLY A 61 5.90 -7.07 5.73
C GLY A 61 6.21 -6.69 4.29
N TYR A 62 6.21 -7.66 3.36
CA TYR A 62 6.39 -7.41 1.93
C TYR A 62 5.28 -6.51 1.36
N LEU A 63 4.03 -6.70 1.79
CA LEU A 63 2.89 -5.84 1.42
C LEU A 63 3.08 -4.36 1.78
N VAL A 64 3.65 -4.08 2.95
CA VAL A 64 3.88 -2.71 3.45
C VAL A 64 5.14 -2.10 2.84
N VAL A 65 6.19 -2.90 2.69
CA VAL A 65 7.51 -2.42 2.25
C VAL A 65 7.58 -2.25 0.74
N THR A 66 6.91 -3.09 -0.06
CA THR A 66 7.04 -3.05 -1.52
C THR A 66 6.70 -1.70 -2.14
N PRO A 67 5.61 -0.98 -1.77
CA PRO A 67 5.35 0.34 -2.35
C PRO A 67 6.34 1.44 -1.92
N ASP A 68 6.91 1.38 -0.70
CA ASP A 68 7.80 2.42 -0.15
C ASP A 68 9.30 2.14 -0.41
N ALA A 69 9.68 0.89 -0.71
CA ALA A 69 11.06 0.48 -1.01
C ALA A 69 11.40 0.44 -2.51
N ILE A 70 10.41 0.46 -3.40
CA ILE A 70 10.64 0.61 -4.85
C ILE A 70 11.29 1.97 -5.23
N PRO A 71 10.91 3.13 -4.65
CA PRO A 71 11.50 4.40 -5.06
C PRO A 71 12.96 4.61 -4.60
N ASP A 72 13.43 3.88 -3.58
CA ASP A 72 14.83 4.00 -3.08
C ASP A 72 15.79 2.95 -3.67
N ILE A 73 15.31 1.79 -4.18
CA ILE A 73 16.14 0.75 -4.82
C ILE A 73 16.23 0.95 -6.35
N THR A 74 15.80 2.12 -6.84
CA THR A 74 16.16 2.58 -8.18
C THR A 74 17.36 3.56 -8.14
N PRO A 75 18.49 3.33 -7.42
CA PRO A 75 19.67 4.13 -7.67
C PRO A 75 20.37 3.54 -8.90
N VAL A 76 20.43 4.34 -9.96
CA VAL A 76 21.58 4.37 -10.87
C VAL A 76 21.92 3.03 -11.55
N LEU A 77 21.01 2.52 -12.38
CA LEU A 77 21.40 1.76 -13.56
C LEU A 77 20.92 2.54 -14.79
N GLY A 78 21.60 3.66 -15.04
CA GLY A 78 21.31 4.66 -16.08
C GLY A 78 21.73 6.05 -15.65
#